data_AF-A0A0F9U0J6-F1
#
_entry.id   AF-A0A0F9U0J6-F1
#
_cell.length_a   1.000
_cell.length_b   1.000
_cell.length_c   1.000
_cell.angle_alpha   90.00
_cell.angle_beta   90.00
_cell.angle_gamma   90.00
#
_symmetry.space_group_name_H-M   'P 1'
#
loop_
_entity.id
_entity.type
_entity.pdbx_description
1 polymer ?
#
loop_
_entity_poly.entity_id
_entity_poly.type
_entity_poly.pdbx_seq_one_letter_code
_entity_poly.pdbx_strand_id
1 'polypeptide(L)' 'MKAAVNKVRLSPNMRYVLEGIVAGKDLYHSCDGRSEYGGRAQTLDGLRRRGLLDADGNVTESAKALFKVVD' A
#
# COMPACT_ATOMS: atom_id res chain seq x y z
N MET A 1 -23.76 12.14 1.11
CA MET A 1 -22.51 12.63 0.49
C MET A 1 -21.83 11.44 -0.19
N LYS A 2 -21.84 11.35 -1.52
CA LYS A 2 -21.09 10.32 -2.26
C LYS A 2 -19.61 10.67 -2.15
N ALA A 3 -18.85 9.92 -1.36
CA ALA A 3 -17.40 10.03 -1.35
C ALA A 3 -16.91 9.75 -2.77
N ALA A 4 -16.35 10.77 -3.43
CA ALA A 4 -15.64 10.58 -4.67
C ALA A 4 -14.61 9.49 -4.44
N VAL A 5 -14.68 8.40 -5.22
CA VAL A 5 -13.60 7.42 -5.34
C VAL A 5 -12.45 8.19 -5.96
N ASN A 6 -11.71 8.90 -5.10
CA ASN A 6 -10.51 9.61 -5.46
C ASN A 6 -9.58 8.52 -5.95
N LYS A 7 -9.39 8.39 -7.26
CA LYS A 7 -8.49 7.39 -7.87
C LYS A 7 -7.12 7.65 -7.25
N VAL A 8 -6.80 6.92 -6.19
CA VAL A 8 -5.58 7.10 -5.43
C VAL A 8 -4.43 6.84 -6.40
N ARG A 9 -3.75 7.90 -6.84
CA ARG A 9 -2.56 7.75 -7.67
C ARG A 9 -1.45 7.21 -6.77
N LEU A 10 -1.20 5.92 -6.89
CA LEU A 10 -0.07 5.24 -6.26
C LEU A 10 1.15 5.36 -7.18
N SER A 11 2.32 5.62 -6.59
CA SER A 11 3.57 5.46 -7.32
C SER A 11 3.79 3.97 -7.63
N PRO A 12 4.63 3.62 -8.64
CA PRO A 12 4.94 2.23 -8.94
C PRO A 12 5.41 1.44 -7.71
N ASN A 13 6.24 2.07 -6.87
CA ASN A 13 6.71 1.46 -5.63
C ASN A 13 5.57 1.22 -4.62
N MET A 14 4.70 2.22 -4.40
CA MET A 14 3.53 2.06 -3.51
C MET A 14 2.60 0.94 -3.97
N ARG A 15 2.38 0.81 -5.29
CA ARG A 15 1.57 -0.26 -5.85
C ARG A 15 2.21 -1.61 -5.60
N TYR A 16 3.50 -1.76 -5.91
CA TYR A 16 4.24 -3.01 -5.72
C TYR A 16 4.25 -3.47 -4.26
N VAL A 17 4.51 -2.54 -3.32
CA VAL A 17 4.44 -2.83 -1.88
C VAL A 17 3.05 -3.27 -1.47
N LEU A 18 2.02 -2.49 -1.83
CA LEU A 18 0.65 -2.77 -1.44
C LEU A 18 0.15 -4.11 -2.02
N GLU A 19 0.49 -4.42 -3.27
CA GLU A 19 0.19 -5.69 -3.93
C GLU A 19 0.87 -6.87 -3.23
N GLY A 20 2.14 -6.70 -2.80
CA GLY A 20 2.84 -7.70 -2.01
C GLY A 20 2.12 -8.01 -0.69
N ILE A 21 1.74 -6.97 0.05
CA ILE A 21 1.03 -7.12 1.33
C ILE A 21 -0.36 -7.76 1.11
N VAL A 22 -1.08 -7.36 0.06
CA VAL A 22 -2.37 -7.97 -0.34
C VAL A 22 -2.20 -9.46 -0.67
N ALA A 23 -1.11 -9.84 -1.31
CA ALA A 23 -0.77 -11.23 -1.62
C ALA A 23 -0.27 -12.04 -0.40
N GLY A 24 -0.31 -11.48 0.82
CA GLY A 24 0.11 -12.16 2.05
C GLY A 24 1.62 -12.17 2.27
N LYS A 25 2.38 -11.34 1.55
CA LYS A 25 3.81 -11.18 1.78
C LYS A 25 4.04 -10.18 2.92
N ASP A 26 5.20 -10.32 3.57
CA ASP A 26 5.59 -9.41 4.65
C ASP A 26 5.68 -7.95 4.15
N LEU A 27 5.43 -7.00 5.07
CA LEU A 27 5.66 -5.57 4.92
C LEU A 27 7.07 -5.22 4.40
N TYR A 28 8.04 -6.11 4.58
CA TYR A 28 9.44 -6.00 4.16
C TYR A 28 9.82 -6.94 3.01
N HIS A 29 8.86 -7.67 2.43
CA HIS A 29 9.12 -8.53 1.27
C HIS A 29 9.80 -7.71 0.18
N SER A 30 10.91 -8.24 -0.36
CA SER A 30 11.79 -7.64 -1.39
C SER A 30 12.60 -6.40 -1.01
N CYS A 31 12.80 -6.12 0.28
CA CYS A 31 13.81 -5.16 0.72
C CYS A 31 15.16 -5.87 0.91
N ASP A 32 16.17 -5.54 0.11
CA ASP A 32 17.54 -6.01 0.29
C ASP A 32 18.52 -4.83 0.13
N GLY A 33 18.86 -4.18 1.27
CA GLY A 33 19.86 -3.10 1.32
C GLY A 33 19.49 -1.88 2.16
N ARG A 34 20.48 -1.04 2.49
CA ARG A 34 20.35 0.14 3.39
C ARG A 34 19.46 1.27 2.85
N SER A 35 19.48 1.52 1.54
CA SER A 35 18.75 2.65 0.94
C SER A 35 17.25 2.41 0.82
N GLU A 36 16.80 1.16 0.94
CA GLU A 36 15.40 0.78 0.75
C GLU A 36 14.57 0.94 2.04
N TYR A 37 15.19 0.87 3.21
CA TYR A 37 14.50 1.09 4.49
C TYR A 37 13.90 2.51 4.59
N GLY A 38 14.61 3.53 4.12
CA GLY A 38 14.12 4.92 4.12
C GLY A 38 12.96 5.15 3.14
N GLY A 39 13.08 4.61 1.91
CA GLY A 39 12.03 4.71 0.90
C GLY A 39 10.77 3.90 1.24
N ARG A 40 10.94 2.71 1.84
CA ARG A 40 9.84 1.84 2.28
C ARG A 40 9.07 2.43 3.45
N ALA A 41 9.75 3.02 4.45
CA ALA A 41 9.08 3.69 5.56
C ALA A 41 8.18 4.84 5.07
N GLN A 42 8.67 5.66 4.14
CA GLN A 42 7.87 6.71 3.50
C GLN A 42 6.73 6.14 2.64
N THR A 43 6.93 4.98 2.02
CA THR A 43 5.89 4.29 1.24
C THR A 43 4.78 3.78 2.16
N LEU A 44 5.11 3.10 3.27
CA LEU A 44 4.15 2.61 4.26
C LEU A 44 3.39 3.77 4.93
N ASP A 45 4.09 4.83 5.33
CA ASP A 45 3.47 6.05 5.84
C ASP A 45 2.55 6.69 4.79
N GLY A 46 2.98 6.74 3.52
CA GLY A 46 2.16 7.19 2.40
C GLY A 46 0.90 6.35 2.20
N LEU A 47 0.97 5.03 2.36
CA LEU A 47 -0.18 4.13 2.27
C LEU A 47 -1.12 4.28 3.47
N ARG A 48 -0.60 4.43 4.69
CA ARG A 48 -1.37 4.72 5.91
C ARG A 48 -2.12 6.04 5.82
N ARG A 49 -1.46 7.12 5.38
CA ARG A 49 -2.09 8.44 5.16
C ARG A 49 -3.22 8.40 4.13
N ARG A 50 -3.18 7.43 3.22
CA ARG A 50 -4.22 7.18 2.21
C ARG A 50 -5.33 6.24 2.69
N GLY A 51 -5.24 5.74 3.93
CA GLY A 51 -6.21 4.79 4.50
C GLY A 51 -6.14 3.39 3.88
N LEU A 52 -5.02 3.04 3.25
CA LEU A 52 -4.82 1.76 2.57
C LEU A 52 -4.19 0.70 3.48
N LEU A 53 -3.48 1.15 4.51
CA LEU A 53 -2.96 0.32 5.59
C LEU A 53 -3.46 0.87 6.94
N ASP A 54 -3.67 -0.02 7.89
CA ASP A 54 -3.94 0.35 9.28
C ASP A 54 -2.64 0.67 10.06
N ALA A 55 -2.78 0.97 11.35
CA ALA A 55 -1.65 1.26 12.24
C ALA A 55 -0.70 0.06 12.36
N ASP A 56 -1.24 -1.15 12.35
CA ASP A 56 -0.52 -2.42 12.46
C ASP A 56 0.13 -2.86 11.14
N GLY A 57 -0.20 -2.19 10.03
CA GLY A 57 0.30 -2.51 8.69
C GLY A 57 -0.57 -3.50 7.92
N ASN A 58 -1.76 -3.85 8.41
CA ASN A 58 -2.69 -4.67 7.66
C ASN A 58 -3.40 -3.88 6.58
N VAL A 59 -3.78 -4.59 5.52
CA VAL A 59 -4.51 -4.03 4.37
C VAL A 59 -5.95 -3.72 4.75
N THR A 60 -6.39 -2.48 4.48
CA THR A 60 -7.79 -2.10 4.70
C THR A 60 -8.70 -2.57 3.58
N GLU A 61 -10.02 -2.56 3.82
CA GLU A 61 -11.02 -2.83 2.78
C GLU A 61 -10.90 -1.88 1.58
N SER A 62 -10.46 -0.63 1.80
CA SER A 62 -10.20 0.33 0.72
C SER A 62 -9.04 -0.10 -0.18
N ALA A 63 -7.98 -0.67 0.40
CA ALA A 63 -6.89 -1.23 -0.38
C ALA A 63 -7.33 -2.48 -1.15
N LYS A 64 -8.09 -3.39 -0.53
CA LYS A 64 -8.65 -4.55 -1.25
C LYS A 64 -9.53 -4.12 -2.43
N ALA A 65 -10.37 -3.10 -2.25
CA ALA A 65 -11.21 -2.57 -3.32
C ALA A 65 -10.41 -2.01 -4.51
N LEU A 66 -9.20 -1.47 -4.30
CA LEU A 66 -8.34 -1.02 -5.41
C LEU A 66 -7.85 -2.17 -6.30
N PHE A 67 -7.60 -3.36 -5.74
CA PHE A 67 -7.17 -4.53 -6.51
C PHE A 67 -8.34 -5.36 -7.04
N LYS A 68 -9.49 -5.33 -6.36
CA LYS A 68 -10.72 -6.01 -6.80
C LYS A 68 -11.35 -5.42 -8.06
N VAL A 69 -10.93 -4.21 -8.46
CA VAL A 69 -11.37 -3.53 -9.69
C VAL A 69 -10.52 -3.95 -10.90
N VAL A 70 -9.57 -4.88 -10.73
CA VAL A 70 -8.66 -5.36 -11.79
C VAL A 70 -8.90 -6.84 -12.11
N ASP A 71 -10.16 -7.27 -12.09
CA ASP A 71 -10.61 -8.55 -12.70
C ASP A 71 -11.33 -8.24 -14.02
#